data_AF-A0A2J4XXY6-F1
#
_entry.id   AF-A0A2J4XXY6-F1
#
_cell.length_a   1.000
_cell.length_b   1.000
_cell.length_c   1.000
_cell.angle_alpha   90.00
_cell.angle_beta   90.00
_cell.angle_gamma   90.00
#
_symmetry.space_group_name_H-M   'P 1'
#
loop_
_entity.id
_entity.type
_entity.pdbx_description
1 polymer ?
#
loop_
_entity_poly.entity_id
_entity_poly.type
_entity_poly.pdbx_seq_one_letter_code
_entity_poly.pdbx_strand_id
1 'polypeptide(L)' 'MASSGTTSQKMRFTGAQLVVHLLERQGITTVSGIPGGSILPIYDALS' A
#
# COMPACT_ATOMS: atom_id res chain seq x y z
N MET A 1 -22.43 -31.61 -0.63
CA MET A 1 -23.27 -30.56 -1.24
C MET A 1 -22.60 -29.21 -1.03
N ALA A 2 -22.58 -28.37 -2.08
CA ALA A 2 -22.15 -26.97 -2.15
C ALA A 2 -20.64 -26.65 -2.08
N SER A 3 -20.03 -26.61 -3.26
CA SER A 3 -18.83 -25.87 -3.64
C SER A 3 -18.89 -24.40 -3.19
N SER A 4 -18.10 -24.02 -2.19
CA SER A 4 -17.90 -22.62 -1.82
C SER A 4 -16.74 -22.05 -2.63
N GLY A 5 -17.06 -21.36 -3.72
CA GLY A 5 -16.10 -20.74 -4.62
C GLY A 5 -15.24 -19.70 -3.92
N THR A 6 -13.93 -19.84 -4.06
CA THR A 6 -12.93 -18.87 -3.60
C THR A 6 -13.08 -17.57 -4.40
N THR A 7 -13.87 -16.62 -3.90
CA THR A 7 -13.86 -15.26 -4.43
C THR A 7 -12.56 -14.61 -3.95
N SER A 8 -11.53 -14.58 -4.79
CA SER A 8 -10.31 -13.83 -4.54
C SER A 8 -10.67 -12.35 -4.37
N GLN A 9 -10.79 -11.90 -3.12
CA GLN A 9 -11.07 -10.52 -2.78
C GLN A 9 -9.93 -9.66 -3.33
N LYS A 10 -10.19 -8.86 -4.35
CA LYS A 10 -9.24 -7.85 -4.84
C LYS A 10 -9.00 -6.85 -3.72
N MET A 11 -7.84 -6.96 -3.07
CA MET A 11 -7.37 -5.94 -2.14
C MET A 11 -7.23 -4.63 -2.91
N ARG A 12 -8.01 -3.61 -2.53
CA ARG A 12 -7.97 -2.27 -3.13
C ARG A 12 -7.04 -1.41 -2.29
N PHE A 13 -6.05 -0.81 -2.93
CA PHE A 13 -5.14 0.15 -2.30
C PHE A 13 -5.45 1.56 -2.80
N THR A 14 -5.28 2.57 -1.95
CA THR A 14 -5.09 3.94 -2.43
C THR A 14 -3.76 4.04 -3.19
N GLY A 15 -3.58 5.10 -3.99
CA GLY A 15 -2.30 5.32 -4.67
C GLY A 15 -1.11 5.33 -3.71
N ALA A 16 -1.28 5.92 -2.51
CA ALA A 16 -0.25 5.95 -1.49
C ALA A 16 0.06 4.57 -0.91
N GLN A 17 -0.98 3.81 -0.55
CA GLN A 17 -0.82 2.45 -0.04
C GLN A 17 -0.19 1.51 -1.06
N LEU A 18 -0.51 1.68 -2.36
CA LEU A 18 0.09 0.88 -3.42
C LEU A 18 1.59 1.13 -3.51
N VAL A 19 2.02 2.40 -3.41
CA VAL A 19 3.44 2.76 -3.43
C VAL A 19 4.16 2.14 -2.23
N VAL A 20 3.62 2.26 -1.03
CA VAL A 20 4.21 1.64 0.18
C VAL A 20 4.29 0.12 0.06
N HIS A 21 3.22 -0.53 -0.39
CA HIS A 21 3.20 -1.98 -0.58
C HIS A 21 4.26 -2.48 -1.58
N LEU A 22 4.52 -1.70 -2.63
CA LEU A 22 5.56 -2.04 -3.61
C LEU A 22 6.98 -1.84 -3.05
N LEU A 23 7.18 -0.80 -2.22
CA LEU A 23 8.45 -0.56 -1.54
C LEU A 23 8.77 -1.69 -0.54
N GLU A 24 7.78 -2.11 0.26
CA GLU A 24 7.91 -3.24 1.18
C GLU A 24 8.26 -4.54 0.45
N ARG A 25 7.60 -4.82 -0.69
CA ARG A 25 7.90 -6.00 -1.54
C ARG A 25 9.32 -6.01 -2.08
N GLN A 26 9.92 -4.84 -2.27
CA GLN A 26 11.31 -4.69 -2.69
C GLN A 26 12.30 -4.73 -1.50
N GLY A 27 11.80 -4.90 -0.28
CA GLY A 27 12.61 -4.91 0.93
C GLY A 27 13.11 -3.54 1.35
N ILE A 28 12.49 -2.46 0.89
CA ILE A 28 12.84 -1.09 1.26
C ILE A 28 12.29 -0.80 2.66
N THR A 29 13.19 -0.51 3.59
CA THR A 29 12.86 -0.21 5.00
C THR A 29 13.05 1.26 5.35
N THR A 30 13.71 2.03 4.50
CA THR A 30 14.02 3.45 4.73
C THR A 30 13.71 4.26 3.49
N VAL A 31 12.88 5.30 3.64
CA VAL A 31 12.55 6.27 2.58
C VAL A 31 12.93 7.66 3.06
N SER A 32 13.77 8.36 2.30
CA SER A 32 14.08 9.77 2.55
C SER A 32 12.97 10.65 1.99
N GLY A 33 12.59 11.71 2.71
CA GLY A 33 11.55 12.64 2.27
C GLY A 33 11.69 14.02 2.89
N ILE A 34 11.17 15.02 2.18
CA ILE A 34 10.94 16.38 2.69
C ILE A 34 9.42 16.56 2.82
N PRO A 35 8.90 16.98 3.99
CA PRO A 35 7.47 17.12 4.18
C PRO A 35 6.90 18.24 3.28
N GLY A 36 5.68 18.01 2.77
CA GLY A 36 4.94 18.96 1.94
C GLY A 36 3.47 18.54 1.79
N GLY A 37 2.57 19.48 1.49
CA GLY A 37 1.13 19.22 1.48
C GLY A 37 0.69 18.10 0.52
N SER A 38 1.21 18.09 -0.70
CA SER A 38 0.83 17.11 -1.72
C SER A 38 1.34 15.69 -1.47
N ILE A 39 2.40 15.54 -0.68
CA ILE A 39 3.02 14.24 -0.37
C ILE A 39 2.53 13.66 0.96
N LEU A 40 1.71 14.40 1.71
CA LEU A 40 1.19 13.99 3.02
C LEU A 40 0.49 12.61 3.03
N PRO A 41 -0.29 12.21 2.00
CA PRO A 41 -0.91 10.88 1.97
C PRO A 41 0.09 9.72 1.96
N ILE A 42 1.33 9.93 1.47
CA ILE A 42 2.38 8.90 1.50
C ILE A 42 2.95 8.76 2.91
N TYR A 43 3.14 9.86 3.64
CA TYR A 43 3.57 9.81 5.04
C TYR A 43 2.51 9.14 5.94
N ASP A 44 1.23 9.40 5.68
CA ASP A 44 0.11 8.70 6.36
C ASP A 44 0.12 7.19 6.07
N ALA A 45 0.41 6.79 4.83
CA ALA A 45 0.51 5.38 4.44
C ALA A 45 1.79 4.67 4.94
N LEU A 46 2.83 5.42 5.32
CA LEU A 46 4.08 4.90 5.91
C LEU A 46 4.00 4.72 7.44
N SER A 47 2.94 5.24 8.09
CA SER A 47 2.73 5.20 9.54
C SER A 47 2.20 3.85 10.05
#